data_AF-A0A0D2QVR7-F1
#
_entry.id   AF-A0A0D2QVR7-F1
#
_cell.length_a   1.000
_cell.length_b   1.000
_cell.length_c   1.000
_cell.angle_alpha   90.00
_cell.angle_beta   90.00
_cell.angle_gamma   90.00
#
_symmetry.space_group_name_H-M   'P 1'
#
loop_
_entity.id
_entity.type
_entity.pdbx_description
1 polymer ?
#
loop_
_entity_poly.entity_id
_entity_poly.type
_entity_poly.pdbx_seq_one_letter_code
_entity_poly.pdbx_strand_id
1 'polypeptide(L)'
;MVRLSKWLLKEAGTGVNKTLSDILVCPLSKQALRVCEEPPSLISDSIGVSFPIKDGIPCLVPTDGKILDTDDTMKHDNAADDSANNK
;
A
#
# COMPACT_ATOMS: atom_id res chain seq x y z
N MET A 1 -30.64 10.97 -25.16
CA MET A 1 -30.80 10.28 -23.86
C MET A 1 -29.92 9.02 -23.88
N VAL A 2 -28.62 9.15 -23.59
CA VAL A 2 -27.68 8.01 -23.60
C VAL A 2 -27.86 7.22 -22.31
N ARG A 3 -28.71 6.20 -22.36
CA ARG A 3 -29.20 5.48 -21.18
C ARG A 3 -28.39 4.24 -20.81
N LEU A 4 -27.14 4.10 -21.28
CA LEU A 4 -26.47 2.78 -21.27
C LEU A 4 -24.95 2.78 -21.06
N SER A 5 -24.39 3.68 -20.25
CA SER A 5 -22.94 3.66 -19.96
C SER A 5 -22.56 3.51 -18.49
N LYS A 6 -23.52 3.39 -17.56
CA LYS A 6 -23.21 3.29 -16.11
C LYS A 6 -23.10 1.86 -15.57
N TRP A 7 -23.53 0.84 -16.31
CA TRP A 7 -23.59 -0.54 -15.80
C TRP A 7 -22.29 -1.33 -16.02
N LEU A 8 -21.53 -1.04 -17.08
CA LEU A 8 -20.31 -1.79 -17.43
C LEU A 8 -19.05 -1.41 -16.63
N LEU A 9 -19.05 -0.27 -15.92
CA LEU A 9 -17.95 0.07 -15.01
C LEU A 9 -18.07 -0.57 -13.63
N LYS A 10 -19.22 -1.19 -13.31
CA LYS A 10 -19.49 -1.72 -11.97
C LYS A 10 -18.81 -3.07 -11.70
N GLU A 11 -18.45 -3.82 -12.73
CA GLU A 11 -17.79 -5.14 -12.62
C GLU A 11 -16.27 -5.05 -12.39
N ALA A 12 -15.66 -3.88 -12.60
CA ALA A 12 -14.23 -3.68 -12.31
C ALA A 12 -13.97 -3.25 -10.84
N GLY A 13 -15.03 -2.90 -10.09
CA GLY A 13 -14.94 -2.48 -8.69
C GLY A 13 -15.24 -3.58 -7.67
N THR A 14 -15.54 -4.79 -8.13
CA THR A 14 -15.93 -5.94 -7.29
C THR A 14 -14.70 -6.70 -6.80
N GLY A 15 -13.89 -6.03 -5.99
CA GLY A 15 -12.74 -6.64 -5.30
C GLY A 15 -11.60 -6.96 -6.26
N VAL A 16 -10.42 -6.39 -6.00
CA VAL A 16 -9.21 -6.83 -6.69
C VAL A 16 -9.02 -8.31 -6.35
N ASN A 17 -9.38 -9.19 -7.29
CA ASN A 17 -9.31 -10.64 -7.12
C ASN A 17 -7.83 -11.02 -6.91
N LYS A 18 -7.57 -12.09 -6.14
CA LYS A 18 -6.21 -12.48 -5.73
C LYS A 18 -5.23 -12.62 -6.91
N THR A 19 -5.75 -13.01 -8.07
CA THR A 19 -5.01 -13.14 -9.35
C THR A 19 -4.67 -11.80 -10.02
N LEU A 20 -5.42 -10.72 -9.78
CA LEU A 20 -5.13 -9.38 -10.31
C LEU A 20 -4.03 -8.69 -9.49
N SER A 21 -3.96 -8.96 -8.19
CA SER A 21 -2.90 -8.49 -7.31
C SER A 21 -1.51 -8.96 -7.74
N ASP A 22 -1.41 -10.18 -8.29
CA ASP A 22 -0.15 -10.74 -8.80
C ASP A 22 0.39 -9.96 -10.01
N ILE A 23 -0.47 -9.25 -10.74
CA ILE A 23 -0.10 -8.38 -11.87
C ILE A 23 0.17 -6.94 -11.40
N LEU A 24 -0.47 -6.50 -10.32
CA LEU A 24 -0.33 -5.17 -9.76
C LEU A 24 0.93 -5.06 -8.90
N VAL A 25 1.88 -4.25 -9.37
CA VAL A 25 3.16 -4.04 -8.69
C VAL A 25 3.22 -2.69 -7.97
N CYS A 26 3.99 -2.65 -6.89
CA CYS A 26 4.30 -1.41 -6.18
C CYS A 26 5.02 -0.41 -7.11
N PRO A 27 4.62 0.88 -7.14
CA PRO A 27 5.28 1.89 -7.96
C PRO A 27 6.75 2.12 -7.57
N LEU A 28 7.11 1.84 -6.32
CA LEU A 28 8.45 2.06 -5.75
C LEU A 28 9.31 0.79 -5.80
N SER A 29 8.87 -0.31 -5.17
CA SER A 29 9.67 -1.54 -5.03
C SER A 29 9.54 -2.50 -6.21
N LYS A 30 8.56 -2.29 -7.11
CA LYS A 30 8.20 -3.19 -8.22
C LYS A 30 7.83 -4.62 -7.79
N GLN A 31 7.55 -4.83 -6.51
CA GLN A 31 7.08 -6.11 -5.97
C GLN A 31 5.55 -6.21 -6.05
N ALA A 32 5.03 -7.44 -6.03
CA ALA A 32 3.58 -7.69 -6.00
C ALA A 32 2.93 -7.07 -4.75
N LEU A 33 1.68 -6.60 -4.90
CA LEU A 33 0.91 -6.01 -3.82
C LEU A 33 -0.12 -7.00 -3.26
N ARG A 34 -0.43 -6.89 -1.97
CA ARG A 34 -1.46 -7.68 -1.30
C ARG A 34 -2.73 -6.87 -1.09
N VAL A 35 -3.89 -7.45 -1.40
CA VAL A 35 -5.18 -6.79 -1.17
C VAL A 35 -5.62 -6.96 0.29
N CYS A 36 -6.04 -5.88 0.90
CA CYS A 36 -6.75 -5.85 2.18
C CYS A 36 -8.21 -5.46 1.93
N GLU A 37 -9.15 -6.20 2.52
CA GLU A 37 -10.59 -5.96 2.37
C GLU A 37 -11.09 -4.85 3.31
N GLU A 38 -10.50 -4.74 4.50
CA GLU A 38 -10.88 -3.75 5.51
C GLU A 38 -9.63 -3.12 6.16
N PRO A 39 -9.26 -1.86 5.82
CA PRO A 39 -9.83 -1.02 4.77
C PRO A 39 -9.41 -1.48 3.36
N PRO A 40 -10.23 -1.17 2.32
CA PRO A 40 -9.91 -1.52 0.93
C PRO A 40 -8.63 -0.81 0.47
N SER A 41 -7.54 -1.56 0.49
CA SER A 41 -6.19 -1.04 0.27
C SER A 41 -5.26 -2.10 -0.31
N LEU A 42 -4.19 -1.65 -0.97
CA LEU A 42 -3.12 -2.49 -1.48
C LEU A 42 -1.87 -2.30 -0.63
N ILE A 43 -1.43 -3.36 0.02
CA ILE A 43 -0.28 -3.35 0.92
C ILE A 43 0.95 -3.86 0.18
N SER A 44 2.06 -3.13 0.31
CA SER A 44 3.39 -3.55 -0.11
C SER A 44 4.16 -4.03 1.11
N ASP A 45 4.27 -5.34 1.28
CA ASP A 45 4.98 -5.93 2.42
C ASP A 45 6.51 -5.64 2.36
N SER A 46 7.06 -5.34 1.19
CA SER A 46 8.51 -5.06 1.03
C SER A 46 8.98 -3.73 1.62
N ILE A 47 8.10 -2.72 1.64
CA ILE A 47 8.42 -1.37 2.12
C ILE A 47 7.46 -0.91 3.22
N GLY A 48 6.50 -1.74 3.61
CA GLY A 48 5.51 -1.42 4.64
C GLY A 48 4.63 -0.22 4.28
N VAL A 49 4.13 -0.12 3.04
CA VAL A 49 3.21 0.97 2.65
C VAL A 49 1.90 0.44 2.10
N SER A 50 0.82 1.18 2.31
CA SER A 50 -0.53 0.91 1.81
C SER A 50 -0.92 1.99 0.80
N PHE A 51 -1.56 1.55 -0.27
CA PHE A 51 -2.18 2.40 -1.26
C PHE A 51 -3.70 2.28 -1.18
N PRO A 52 -4.45 3.39 -1.12
CA PRO A 52 -5.90 3.34 -0.99
C PRO A 52 -6.57 2.91 -2.30
N ILE A 53 -7.72 2.25 -2.18
CA ILE A 53 -8.62 1.98 -3.30
C ILE A 53 -9.77 2.99 -3.21
N LYS A 54 -9.91 3.86 -4.23
CA LYS A 54 -10.95 4.91 -4.30
C LYS A 54 -11.92 4.55 -5.42
N ASP A 55 -13.22 4.45 -5.12
CA ASP A 55 -14.26 4.06 -6.10
C ASP A 55 -13.99 2.72 -6.83
N GLY A 56 -13.31 1.78 -6.16
CA GLY A 56 -12.90 0.51 -6.76
C GLY A 56 -11.64 0.60 -7.64
N ILE A 57 -11.00 1.77 -7.72
CA ILE A 57 -9.79 2.01 -8.51
C ILE A 57 -8.58 2.10 -7.57
N PRO A 58 -7.55 1.24 -7.74
CA PRO A 58 -6.30 1.35 -7.00
C PRO A 58 -5.55 2.66 -7.29
N CYS A 59 -5.23 3.43 -6.24
CA CYS A 59 -4.44 4.65 -6.36
C CYS A 59 -2.95 4.40 -6.05
N LEU A 60 -2.18 3.97 -7.05
CA LEU A 60 -0.75 3.69 -6.93
C LEU A 60 0.13 4.94 -7.13
N VAL A 61 -0.26 6.06 -6.53
CA VAL A 61 0.54 7.30 -6.55
C VAL A 61 1.46 7.30 -5.33
N PRO A 62 2.78 7.51 -5.49
CA PRO A 62 3.72 7.52 -4.37
C PRO A 62 3.34 8.48 -3.24
N THR A 63 2.71 9.61 -3.54
CA THR A 63 2.28 10.61 -2.54
C THR A 63 1.04 10.21 -1.75
N ASP A 64 0.21 9.31 -2.29
CA ASP A 64 -1.01 8.81 -1.62
C ASP A 64 -0.70 7.59 -0.73
N GLY A 65 0.51 7.04 -0.84
CA GLY A 65 0.97 5.92 -0.02
C GLY A 65 1.03 6.28 1.47
N LYS A 66 0.47 5.42 2.31
CA LYS A 66 0.51 5.52 3.77
C LYS A 66 1.45 4.46 4.32
N ILE A 67 2.42 4.85 5.14
CA ILE A 67 3.28 3.89 5.83
C ILE A 67 2.39 3.11 6.81
N LEU A 68 2.44 1.78 6.74
CA LEU A 68 1.90 0.93 7.80
C LEU A 68 2.99 0.83 8.85
N ASP A 69 2.73 1.39 10.02
CA ASP A 69 3.47 1.03 11.22
C ASP A 69 3.05 -0.40 11.57
N THR A 70 3.66 -1.38 10.91
CA THR A 70 3.72 -2.74 11.46
C THR A 70 5.00 -2.76 12.26
N ASP A 71 4.87 -2.85 13.57
CA ASP A 71 5.95 -2.77 14.58
C ASP A 71 6.98 -3.92 14.50
N ASP A 72 7.38 -4.36 13.31
CA ASP A 72 8.36 -5.41 13.11
C ASP A 72 9.56 -4.88 12.31
N THR A 73 10.65 -4.67 13.05
CA THR A 73 12.05 -4.55 12.60
C THR A 73 12.54 -3.21 12.03
N MET A 74 12.62 -2.20 12.90
CA MET A 74 13.86 -1.41 13.03
C MET A 74 14.13 -1.16 14.53
N LYS A 75 14.70 -2.17 15.20
CA LYS A 75 15.67 -1.88 16.27
C LYS A 75 16.79 -1.08 15.61
N HIS A 76 16.83 0.21 15.88
CA HIS A 76 18.09 0.92 15.86
C HIS A 76 18.37 1.34 17.30
N ASP A 77 18.87 0.38 18.07
CA ASP A 77 19.65 0.65 19.26
C ASP A 77 20.95 1.33 18.79
N ASN A 78 20.86 2.59 18.36
CA ASN A 78 22.04 3.44 18.34
C ASN A 78 22.25 3.91 19.78
N ALA A 79 22.84 3.01 20.57
CA ALA A 79 23.71 3.42 21.65
C ALA A 79 24.90 4.17 21.04
N ALA A 80 24.72 5.45 20.76
CA ALA A 80 25.84 6.39 20.72
C ALA A 80 26.19 6.71 22.18
N ASP A 81 27.05 5.86 22.75
CA ASP A 81 27.92 6.25 23.85
C ASP A 81 28.84 7.36 23.34
N ASP A 82 28.51 8.61 23.68
CA ASP A 82 29.52 9.66 23.72
C ASP A 82 29.71 10.08 25.18
N SER A 83 30.54 9.29 25.86
CA SER A 83 31.21 9.64 27.10
C SER A 83 31.99 10.95 26.94
N ALA A 84 31.41 12.06 27.40
CA ALA A 84 32.11 13.33 27.55
C ALA A 84 31.75 14.02 28.87
N ASN A 85 32.34 13.55 29.98
CA ASN A 85 32.40 14.29 31.24
C ASN A 85 33.37 13.60 32.22
N ASN A 86 34.64 14.02 32.23
CA ASN A 86 35.30 14.65 33.40
C ASN A 86 36.83 14.67 33.27
N LYS A 87 37.40 15.87 33.10
CA LYS A 87 38.72 16.21 33.65
C LYS A 87 38.74 17.66 34.09
#